data_AF-A0A0A1HXK4-F1
#
_entry.id   AF-A0A0A1HXK4-F1
#
_cell.length_a   1.000
_cell.length_b   1.000
_cell.length_c   1.000
_cell.angle_alpha   90.00
_cell.angle_beta   90.00
_cell.angle_gamma   90.00
#
_symmetry.space_group_name_H-M   'P 1'
#
loop_
_entity.id
_entity.type
_entity.pdbx_description
1 polymer ?
#
loop_
_entity_poly.entity_id
_entity_poly.type
_entity_poly.pdbx_seq_one_letter_code
_entity_poly.pdbx_strand_id
1 'polypeptide(L)'
;MPHYWYQFAHGDIEWFVTDSRTRRNLSAADRRILDVEQEQSLLEWLVNSTARVKFIVTSVMFYPDRTLNDGDAWQAFPQQRLRLLECIRRHGIKNVIFVSGDVHGSMTSRLCHSQDSDFEVHTIVASPFCNSELLPYAVASNFIFKPPMARTENGDYHYELTGPVISQDNFAHLHVAAQSIHVTFHDRDGYPLQVVDIPLR
;
A
#
# COMPACT_ATOMS: atom_id res chain seq x y z
N MET A 1 19.18 -7.98 -17.75
CA MET A 1 19.03 -6.51 -17.60
C MET A 1 19.05 -6.19 -16.12
N PRO A 2 19.55 -5.02 -15.69
CA PRO A 2 19.43 -4.60 -14.30
C PRO A 2 17.95 -4.57 -13.87
N HIS A 3 17.70 -4.70 -12.57
CA HIS A 3 16.40 -4.44 -11.96
C HIS A 3 16.49 -3.18 -11.08
N TYR A 4 15.36 -2.47 -10.89
CA TYR A 4 15.30 -1.24 -10.09
C TYR A 4 14.57 -1.40 -8.76
N TRP A 5 14.08 -2.62 -8.46
CA TRP A 5 13.63 -2.97 -7.12
C TRP A 5 14.83 -3.33 -6.23
N TYR A 6 14.72 -3.06 -4.93
CA TYR A 6 15.78 -3.30 -3.95
C TYR A 6 15.20 -3.41 -2.54
N GLN A 7 16.04 -3.87 -1.61
CA GLN A 7 15.70 -3.99 -0.20
C GLN A 7 16.75 -3.30 0.67
N PHE A 8 16.33 -2.79 1.82
CA PHE A 8 17.23 -2.26 2.84
C PHE A 8 16.61 -2.37 4.23
N ALA A 9 17.44 -2.25 5.27
CA ALA A 9 17.03 -2.39 6.66
C ALA A 9 17.59 -1.25 7.51
N HIS A 10 16.86 -0.89 8.57
CA HIS A 10 17.33 -0.01 9.63
C HIS A 10 16.85 -0.56 10.98
N GLY A 11 17.75 -1.20 11.73
CA GLY A 11 17.38 -1.88 12.96
C GLY A 11 16.41 -3.03 12.71
N ASP A 12 15.26 -3.03 13.39
CA ASP A 12 14.20 -4.03 13.25
C ASP A 12 13.11 -3.65 12.24
N ILE A 13 13.43 -2.73 11.32
CA ILE A 13 12.55 -2.25 10.26
C ILE A 13 13.18 -2.60 8.91
N GLU A 14 12.42 -3.26 8.05
CA GLU A 14 12.86 -3.60 6.69
C GLU A 14 11.95 -3.02 5.62
N TRP A 15 12.54 -2.75 4.47
CA TRP A 15 11.92 -2.10 3.33
C TRP A 15 12.16 -2.92 2.07
N PHE A 16 11.08 -3.20 1.35
CA PHE A 16 11.13 -3.72 -0.01
C PHE A 16 10.59 -2.65 -0.97
N VAL A 17 11.46 -2.06 -1.77
CA VAL A 17 11.09 -1.06 -2.77
C VAL A 17 10.84 -1.74 -4.11
N THR A 18 9.60 -1.71 -4.56
CA THR A 18 9.19 -2.34 -5.83
C THR A 18 9.38 -1.39 -7.01
N ASP A 19 9.71 -1.97 -8.17
CA ASP A 19 9.54 -1.36 -9.47
C ASP A 19 8.26 -1.91 -10.13
N SER A 20 7.17 -1.15 -10.08
CA SER A 20 5.89 -1.52 -10.70
C SER A 20 5.68 -0.92 -12.09
N ARG A 21 6.76 -0.42 -12.73
CA ARG A 21 6.70 0.25 -14.03
C ARG A 21 7.52 -0.47 -15.10
N THR A 22 8.80 -0.74 -14.88
CA THR A 22 9.74 -1.12 -15.95
C THR A 22 9.42 -2.47 -16.58
N ARG A 23 9.04 -3.47 -15.78
CA ARG A 23 8.78 -4.84 -16.24
C ARG A 23 7.31 -5.27 -16.16
N ARG A 24 6.42 -4.31 -15.98
CA ARG A 24 4.97 -4.51 -15.98
C ARG A 24 4.52 -5.04 -17.35
N ASN A 25 3.68 -6.06 -17.35
CA ASN A 25 3.05 -6.61 -18.56
C ASN A 25 1.55 -6.31 -18.54
N LEU A 26 1.08 -5.61 -19.57
CA LEU A 26 -0.33 -5.20 -19.72
C LEU A 26 -1.11 -6.09 -20.70
N SER A 27 -0.47 -7.08 -21.32
CA SER A 27 -1.14 -8.01 -22.23
C SER A 27 -2.20 -8.82 -21.49
N ALA A 28 -3.33 -9.10 -22.15
CA ALA A 28 -4.43 -9.84 -21.54
C ALA A 28 -4.03 -11.27 -21.15
N ALA A 29 -3.11 -11.90 -21.89
CA ALA A 29 -2.66 -13.27 -21.66
C ALA A 29 -1.74 -13.40 -20.43
N ASP A 30 -1.09 -12.32 -20.02
CA ASP A 30 -0.03 -12.36 -19.01
C ASP A 30 0.04 -11.01 -18.29
N ARG A 31 -1.08 -10.60 -17.70
CA ARG A 31 -1.22 -9.30 -17.04
C ARG A 31 -0.60 -9.34 -15.65
N ARG A 32 0.48 -8.58 -15.45
CA ARG A 32 1.23 -8.52 -14.18
C ARG A 32 1.88 -7.15 -13.95
N ILE A 33 1.85 -6.68 -12.71
CA ILE A 33 2.46 -5.41 -12.31
C ILE A 33 3.94 -5.59 -11.93
N LEU A 34 4.27 -6.71 -11.28
CA LEU A 34 5.63 -7.15 -11.02
C LEU A 34 5.95 -8.31 -11.96
N ASP A 35 7.19 -8.41 -12.43
CA ASP A 35 7.61 -9.63 -13.13
C ASP A 35 7.76 -10.81 -12.15
N VAL A 36 7.99 -12.01 -12.70
CA VAL A 36 8.06 -13.25 -11.90
C VAL A 36 9.21 -13.19 -10.88
N GLU A 37 10.37 -12.67 -11.29
CA GLU A 37 11.57 -12.57 -10.45
C GLU A 37 11.32 -11.67 -9.24
N GLN A 38 10.72 -10.49 -9.46
CA GLN A 38 10.43 -9.55 -8.40
C GLN A 38 9.28 -10.01 -7.49
N GLU A 39 8.22 -10.60 -8.05
CA GLU A 39 7.12 -11.16 -7.24
C GLU A 39 7.65 -12.26 -6.31
N GLN A 40 8.46 -13.18 -6.83
CA GLN A 40 9.07 -14.24 -6.02
C GLN A 40 9.98 -13.66 -4.93
N SER A 41 10.85 -12.70 -5.28
CA SER A 41 11.75 -12.05 -4.32
C SER A 41 10.99 -11.34 -3.19
N LEU A 42 9.87 -10.68 -3.51
CA LEU A 42 9.00 -10.04 -2.52
C LEU A 42 8.33 -11.06 -1.59
N LEU A 43 7.81 -12.16 -2.14
CA LEU A 43 7.18 -13.23 -1.36
C LEU A 43 8.19 -13.93 -0.43
N GLU A 44 9.39 -14.22 -0.92
CA GLU A 44 10.46 -14.82 -0.12
C GLU A 44 10.95 -13.87 0.97
N TRP A 45 11.12 -12.57 0.67
CA TRP A 45 11.46 -11.57 1.68
C TRP A 45 10.38 -11.48 2.76
N LEU A 46 9.10 -11.44 2.39
CA LEU A 46 7.98 -11.40 3.33
C LEU A 46 8.04 -12.56 4.33
N VAL A 47 8.20 -13.79 3.83
CA VAL A 47 8.17 -15.02 4.66
C VAL A 47 9.41 -15.14 5.54
N ASN A 48 10.59 -14.75 5.06
CA ASN A 48 11.86 -14.97 5.76
C ASN A 48 12.28 -13.81 6.68
N SER A 49 11.73 -12.61 6.47
CA SER A 49 12.11 -11.43 7.26
C SER A 49 11.62 -11.51 8.71
N THR A 50 12.56 -11.38 9.65
CA THR A 50 12.29 -11.29 11.09
C THR A 50 12.05 -9.86 11.58
N ALA A 51 11.95 -8.89 10.66
CA ALA A 51 11.72 -7.49 11.01
C ALA A 51 10.39 -7.31 11.75
N ARG A 52 10.39 -6.45 12.78
CA ARG A 52 9.20 -6.06 13.54
C ARG A 52 8.23 -5.29 12.65
N VAL A 53 8.74 -4.46 11.74
CA VAL A 53 7.94 -3.67 10.79
C VAL A 53 8.47 -3.88 9.37
N LYS A 54 7.55 -4.12 8.44
CA LYS A 54 7.84 -4.41 7.04
C LYS A 54 7.15 -3.38 6.15
N PHE A 55 7.93 -2.57 5.44
CA PHE A 55 7.41 -1.62 4.47
C PHE A 55 7.56 -2.16 3.05
N ILE A 56 6.48 -2.12 2.28
CA ILE A 56 6.50 -2.39 0.83
C ILE A 56 6.20 -1.08 0.11
N VAL A 57 7.17 -0.56 -0.62
CA VAL A 57 7.01 0.68 -1.38
C VAL A 57 6.61 0.34 -2.81
N THR A 58 5.54 0.95 -3.33
CA THR A 58 5.08 0.78 -4.72
C THR A 58 4.70 2.13 -5.32
N SER A 59 5.00 2.34 -6.61
CA SER A 59 4.74 3.63 -7.26
C SER A 59 3.25 3.93 -7.44
N VAL A 60 2.41 2.89 -7.55
CA VAL A 60 0.94 3.02 -7.72
C VAL A 60 0.17 2.44 -6.54
N MET A 61 -1.05 2.93 -6.36
CA MET A 61 -1.96 2.54 -5.27
C MET A 61 -2.17 1.02 -5.16
N PHE A 62 -1.96 0.50 -3.95
CA PHE A 62 -2.27 -0.88 -3.61
C PHE A 62 -3.76 -1.09 -3.27
N TYR A 63 -4.29 -0.22 -2.40
CA TYR A 63 -5.71 0.04 -2.12
C TYR A 63 -5.80 1.36 -1.30
N PRO A 64 -6.97 2.03 -1.20
CA PRO A 64 -8.28 1.69 -1.77
C PRO A 64 -8.36 1.67 -3.30
N ASP A 65 -9.33 0.94 -3.85
CA ASP A 65 -9.64 0.93 -5.28
C ASP A 65 -10.32 2.22 -5.70
N ARG A 66 -10.04 2.67 -6.94
CA ARG A 66 -10.60 3.90 -7.50
C ARG A 66 -11.90 3.59 -8.26
N THR A 67 -12.81 4.56 -8.28
CA THR A 67 -14.04 4.50 -9.10
C THR A 67 -13.71 4.53 -10.59
N LEU A 68 -12.71 5.32 -10.97
CA LEU A 68 -12.11 5.32 -12.31
C LEU A 68 -10.95 4.32 -12.33
N ASN A 69 -11.21 3.13 -12.87
CA ASN A 69 -10.17 2.13 -13.10
C ASN A 69 -9.61 2.27 -14.52
N ASP A 70 -8.51 3.00 -14.64
CA ASP A 70 -7.74 3.22 -15.88
C ASP A 70 -6.79 2.05 -16.21
N GLY A 71 -6.76 1.02 -15.36
CA GLY A 71 -5.88 -0.13 -15.52
C GLY A 71 -4.45 0.08 -15.00
N ASP A 72 -4.15 1.20 -14.33
CA ASP A 72 -2.79 1.56 -13.93
C ASP A 72 -2.37 1.01 -12.55
N ALA A 73 -3.29 1.06 -11.57
CA ALA A 73 -3.03 0.69 -10.18
C ALA A 73 -3.16 -0.83 -9.90
N TRP A 74 -2.85 -1.28 -8.69
CA TRP A 74 -2.95 -2.69 -8.29
C TRP A 74 -4.37 -3.27 -8.39
N GLN A 75 -5.41 -2.41 -8.37
CA GLN A 75 -6.80 -2.78 -8.71
C GLN A 75 -6.92 -3.54 -10.04
N ALA A 76 -6.04 -3.21 -11.00
CA ALA A 76 -6.01 -3.80 -12.32
C ALA A 76 -5.27 -5.16 -12.38
N PHE A 77 -4.63 -5.57 -11.29
CA PHE A 77 -3.83 -6.79 -11.14
C PHE A 77 -4.32 -7.64 -9.94
N PRO A 78 -5.62 -7.99 -9.89
CA PRO A 78 -6.25 -8.55 -8.69
C PRO A 78 -5.66 -9.89 -8.27
N GLN A 79 -5.17 -10.71 -9.21
CA GLN A 79 -4.57 -12.00 -8.90
C GLN A 79 -3.21 -11.87 -8.21
N GLN A 80 -2.32 -10.99 -8.70
CA GLN A 80 -1.04 -10.71 -8.03
C GLN A 80 -1.26 -10.06 -6.66
N ARG A 81 -2.19 -9.10 -6.59
CA ARG A 81 -2.58 -8.48 -5.32
C ARG A 81 -3.06 -9.52 -4.31
N LEU A 82 -3.94 -10.43 -4.73
CA LEU A 82 -4.48 -11.48 -3.86
C LEU A 82 -3.40 -12.47 -3.41
N ARG A 83 -2.45 -12.85 -4.27
CA ARG A 83 -1.34 -13.74 -3.88
C ARG A 83 -0.47 -13.12 -2.78
N LEU A 84 -0.16 -11.83 -2.87
CA LEU A 84 0.57 -11.12 -1.80
C LEU A 84 -0.21 -11.13 -0.49
N LEU A 85 -1.49 -10.78 -0.52
CA LEU A 85 -2.33 -10.75 0.69
C LEU A 85 -2.53 -12.15 1.29
N GLU A 86 -2.72 -13.18 0.48
CA GLU A 86 -2.79 -14.57 0.93
C GLU A 86 -1.46 -15.05 1.49
N CYS A 87 -0.32 -14.63 0.95
CA CYS A 87 1.00 -14.93 1.52
C CYS A 87 1.14 -14.35 2.93
N ILE A 88 0.81 -13.06 3.09
CA ILE A 88 0.83 -12.37 4.38
C ILE A 88 -0.11 -13.08 5.38
N ARG A 89 -1.34 -13.39 4.96
CA ARG A 89 -2.35 -14.04 5.80
C ARG A 89 -1.94 -15.44 6.23
N ARG A 90 -1.59 -16.31 5.28
CA ARG A 90 -1.30 -17.73 5.55
C ARG A 90 -0.05 -17.95 6.41
N HIS A 91 0.92 -17.04 6.32
CA HIS A 91 2.13 -17.09 7.16
C HIS A 91 2.01 -16.24 8.43
N GLY A 92 0.85 -15.62 8.69
CA GLY A 92 0.62 -14.80 9.88
C GLY A 92 1.55 -13.59 10.00
N ILE A 93 2.01 -13.04 8.87
CA ILE A 93 3.00 -11.96 8.83
C ILE A 93 2.36 -10.67 9.37
N LYS A 94 2.95 -10.12 10.44
CA LYS A 94 2.45 -8.91 11.10
C LYS A 94 3.13 -7.66 10.56
N ASN A 95 2.51 -6.52 10.83
CA ASN A 95 3.08 -5.18 10.64
C ASN A 95 3.60 -4.93 9.22
N VAL A 96 2.80 -5.33 8.22
CA VAL A 96 3.06 -5.04 6.81
C VAL A 96 2.33 -3.75 6.42
N ILE A 97 3.10 -2.76 5.98
CA ILE A 97 2.61 -1.45 5.56
C ILE A 97 3.02 -1.21 4.10
N PHE A 98 2.04 -0.94 3.25
CA PHE A 98 2.28 -0.49 1.89
C PHE A 98 2.41 1.03 1.85
N VAL A 99 3.46 1.55 1.22
CA VAL A 99 3.66 2.99 1.01
C VAL A 99 3.57 3.29 -0.48
N SER A 100 2.71 4.23 -0.87
CA SER A 100 2.51 4.56 -2.28
C SER A 100 2.21 6.03 -2.54
N GLY A 101 2.30 6.41 -3.81
CA GLY A 101 1.95 7.73 -4.32
C GLY A 101 0.74 7.68 -5.28
N ASP A 102 0.92 8.31 -6.45
CA ASP A 102 0.06 8.25 -7.65
C ASP A 102 -1.23 9.10 -7.67
N VAL A 103 -2.04 9.05 -6.62
CA VAL A 103 -3.45 9.53 -6.72
C VAL A 103 -3.69 11.02 -6.45
N HIS A 104 -2.64 11.82 -6.28
CA HIS A 104 -2.73 13.25 -5.92
C HIS A 104 -3.61 13.51 -4.68
N GLY A 105 -3.50 12.65 -3.68
CA GLY A 105 -4.13 12.81 -2.37
C GLY A 105 -3.38 11.99 -1.34
N SER A 106 -3.62 12.28 -0.06
CA SER A 106 -2.98 11.55 1.03
C SER A 106 -4.00 10.93 1.95
N MET A 107 -3.75 9.69 2.36
CA MET A 107 -4.65 8.95 3.25
C MET A 107 -3.94 7.77 3.88
N THR A 108 -4.56 7.23 4.91
CA THR A 108 -4.24 5.91 5.46
C THR A 108 -5.45 5.01 5.33
N SER A 109 -5.23 3.72 5.11
CA SER A 109 -6.32 2.74 5.10
C SER A 109 -5.87 1.43 5.72
N ARG A 110 -6.83 0.74 6.32
CA ARG A 110 -6.65 -0.57 6.92
C ARG A 110 -7.43 -1.61 6.14
N LEU A 111 -6.83 -2.77 5.93
CA LEU A 111 -7.43 -3.92 5.27
C LEU A 111 -7.43 -5.13 6.22
N CYS A 112 -8.61 -5.71 6.42
CA CYS A 112 -8.85 -6.88 7.29
C CYS A 112 -9.53 -8.02 6.51
N HIS A 113 -9.61 -9.19 7.12
CA HIS A 113 -10.22 -10.39 6.54
C HIS A 113 -11.40 -10.89 7.39
N SER A 114 -12.49 -11.31 6.74
CA SER A 114 -13.75 -11.64 7.45
C SER A 114 -13.71 -12.92 8.29
N GLN A 115 -12.77 -13.83 8.02
CA GLN A 115 -12.60 -15.10 8.75
C GLN A 115 -11.25 -15.21 9.47
N ASP A 116 -10.46 -14.13 9.50
CA ASP A 116 -9.15 -14.10 10.13
C ASP A 116 -8.95 -12.75 10.82
N SER A 117 -9.24 -12.69 12.12
CA SER A 117 -9.16 -11.48 12.94
C SER A 117 -7.74 -11.00 13.19
N ASP A 118 -6.76 -11.87 12.94
CA ASP A 118 -5.35 -11.62 13.17
C ASP A 118 -4.66 -11.03 11.94
N PHE A 119 -5.33 -11.08 10.79
CA PHE A 119 -4.86 -10.48 9.56
C PHE A 119 -5.23 -9.01 9.47
N GLU A 120 -4.20 -8.18 9.33
CA GLU A 120 -4.34 -6.75 9.13
C GLU A 120 -3.16 -6.23 8.29
N VAL A 121 -3.46 -5.43 7.27
CA VAL A 121 -2.46 -4.74 6.44
C VAL A 121 -2.86 -3.27 6.35
N HIS A 122 -1.88 -2.37 6.34
CA HIS A 122 -2.11 -0.93 6.23
C HIS A 122 -1.54 -0.36 4.93
N THR A 123 -2.17 0.68 4.40
CA THR A 123 -1.58 1.54 3.37
C THR A 123 -1.38 2.94 3.91
N ILE A 124 -0.27 3.56 3.50
CA ILE A 124 0.02 4.97 3.66
C ILE A 124 0.23 5.54 2.26
N VAL A 125 -0.62 6.49 1.89
CA VAL A 125 -0.58 7.15 0.59
C VAL A 125 -0.20 8.60 0.81
N ALA A 126 0.84 9.06 0.13
CA ALA A 126 1.28 10.45 0.18
C ALA A 126 1.86 10.84 -1.19
N SER A 127 1.07 11.55 -1.99
CA SER A 127 1.41 11.82 -3.40
C SER A 127 1.33 13.26 -3.90
N PRO A 128 0.66 14.23 -3.25
CA PRO A 128 0.66 15.61 -3.71
C PRO A 128 1.79 16.40 -3.02
N PHE A 129 3.07 16.09 -3.28
CA PHE A 129 4.16 16.89 -2.68
C PHE A 129 4.19 18.32 -3.25
N CYS A 130 3.92 18.42 -4.55
CA CYS A 130 3.79 19.65 -5.31
C CYS A 130 2.92 19.34 -6.52
N ASN A 131 1.62 19.18 -6.29
CA ASN A 131 0.67 18.85 -7.36
C ASN A 131 0.55 20.01 -8.34
N SER A 132 0.36 19.71 -9.62
CA SER A 132 0.10 20.75 -10.62
C SER A 132 -1.28 21.34 -10.39
N GLU A 133 -1.42 22.66 -10.51
CA GLU A 133 -2.72 23.35 -10.48
C GLU A 133 -3.71 22.80 -11.52
N LEU A 134 -3.21 22.13 -12.57
CA LEU A 134 -4.01 21.55 -13.65
C LEU A 134 -4.57 20.15 -13.32
N LEU A 135 -4.14 19.52 -12.22
CA LEU A 135 -4.52 18.16 -11.85
C LEU A 135 -5.42 18.18 -10.62
N PRO A 136 -6.62 17.56 -10.67
CA PRO A 136 -7.49 17.51 -9.51
C PRO A 136 -6.85 16.67 -8.40
N TYR A 137 -6.98 17.14 -7.16
CA TYR A 137 -6.66 16.33 -5.99
C TYR A 137 -7.68 15.18 -5.86
N ALA A 138 -7.22 14.03 -5.37
CA ALA A 138 -8.14 12.97 -4.99
C ALA A 138 -8.95 13.39 -3.76
N VAL A 139 -10.23 13.03 -3.77
CA VAL A 139 -11.20 13.18 -2.68
C VAL A 139 -11.78 11.82 -2.33
N ALA A 140 -12.40 11.68 -1.15
CA ALA A 140 -12.93 10.40 -0.67
C ALA A 140 -13.91 9.71 -1.64
N SER A 141 -14.72 10.47 -2.39
CA SER A 141 -15.67 9.94 -3.38
C SER A 141 -15.02 9.35 -4.63
N ASN A 142 -13.71 9.51 -4.81
CA ASN A 142 -12.96 8.84 -5.89
C ASN A 142 -12.65 7.38 -5.58
N PHE A 143 -12.93 6.89 -4.37
CA PHE A 143 -12.57 5.56 -3.92
C PHE A 143 -13.80 4.68 -3.60
N ILE A 144 -13.64 3.38 -3.77
CA ILE A 144 -14.68 2.36 -3.55
C ILE A 144 -14.42 1.68 -2.22
N PHE A 145 -15.39 1.66 -1.30
CA PHE A 145 -15.27 0.96 0.00
C PHE A 145 -16.27 -0.19 0.17
N LYS A 146 -17.26 -0.29 -0.73
CA LYS A 146 -18.25 -1.37 -0.79
C LYS A 146 -18.48 -1.68 -2.27
N PRO A 147 -18.51 -2.96 -2.69
CA PRO A 147 -18.48 -4.22 -1.92
C PRO A 147 -17.05 -4.61 -1.44
N PRO A 148 -16.79 -5.82 -0.89
CA PRO A 148 -15.44 -6.23 -0.48
C PRO A 148 -14.46 -6.15 -1.65
N MET A 149 -13.20 -5.84 -1.37
CA MET A 149 -12.15 -5.71 -2.38
C MET A 149 -11.88 -7.04 -3.10
N ALA A 150 -11.85 -8.13 -2.35
CA ALA A 150 -11.68 -9.48 -2.88
C ALA A 150 -12.53 -10.47 -2.07
N ARG A 151 -13.07 -11.46 -2.76
CA ARG A 151 -13.79 -12.59 -2.16
C ARG A 151 -13.06 -13.87 -2.50
N THR A 152 -12.90 -14.74 -1.52
CA THR A 152 -12.32 -16.08 -1.67
C THR A 152 -13.26 -17.11 -1.05
N GLU A 153 -13.00 -18.39 -1.28
CA GLU A 153 -13.72 -19.47 -0.60
C GLU A 153 -13.54 -19.43 0.94
N ASN A 154 -12.47 -18.79 1.43
CA ASN A 154 -12.10 -18.75 2.83
C ASN A 154 -12.50 -17.44 3.53
N GLY A 155 -13.16 -16.52 2.83
CA GLY A 155 -13.55 -15.21 3.37
C GLY A 155 -13.26 -14.05 2.43
N ASP A 156 -13.58 -12.87 2.94
CA ASP A 156 -13.64 -11.61 2.20
C ASP A 156 -12.64 -10.61 2.77
N TYR A 157 -11.94 -9.92 1.87
CA TYR A 157 -11.04 -8.83 2.18
C TYR A 157 -11.75 -7.49 2.10
N HIS A 158 -11.72 -6.74 3.19
CA HIS A 158 -12.37 -5.45 3.32
C HIS A 158 -11.34 -4.42 3.75
N TYR A 159 -11.40 -3.23 3.17
CA TYR A 159 -10.63 -2.10 3.66
C TYR A 159 -11.54 -0.91 3.98
N GLU A 160 -11.03 -0.05 4.84
CA GLU A 160 -11.65 1.20 5.23
C GLU A 160 -10.58 2.28 5.38
N LEU A 161 -11.00 3.54 5.26
CA LEU A 161 -10.15 4.67 5.62
C LEU A 161 -9.93 4.70 7.14
N THR A 162 -8.71 4.97 7.56
CA THR A 162 -8.36 5.23 8.97
C THR A 162 -8.30 6.72 9.30
N GLY A 163 -8.70 7.58 8.35
CA GLY A 163 -8.91 9.02 8.53
C GLY A 163 -9.33 9.70 7.22
N PRO A 164 -9.47 11.04 7.18
CA PRO A 164 -9.86 11.74 5.95
C PRO A 164 -8.86 11.55 4.81
N VAL A 165 -9.34 11.79 3.58
CA VAL A 165 -8.48 12.02 2.41
C VAL A 165 -8.07 13.49 2.41
N ILE A 166 -6.77 13.75 2.44
CA ILE A 166 -6.19 15.09 2.35
C ILE A 166 -6.01 15.44 0.87
N SER A 167 -6.69 16.51 0.45
CA SER A 167 -6.79 16.96 -0.94
C SER A 167 -6.08 18.30 -1.16
N GLN A 168 -4.85 18.40 -0.66
CA GLN A 168 -3.96 19.56 -0.83
C GLN A 168 -2.51 19.10 -0.83
N ASP A 169 -1.59 19.99 -1.20
CA ASP A 169 -0.16 19.67 -1.14
C ASP A 169 0.30 19.32 0.28
N ASN A 170 0.96 18.16 0.41
CA ASN A 170 1.45 17.62 1.67
C ASN A 170 2.51 16.53 1.49
N PHE A 171 3.15 16.14 2.59
CA PHE A 171 3.99 14.95 2.69
C PHE A 171 3.74 14.19 3.99
N ALA A 172 4.04 12.88 3.99
CA ALA A 172 3.98 12.06 5.20
C ALA A 172 5.33 12.02 5.91
N HIS A 173 5.31 12.22 7.23
CA HIS A 173 6.40 11.92 8.14
C HIS A 173 6.00 10.70 8.98
N LEU A 174 6.87 9.68 8.99
CA LEU A 174 6.64 8.42 9.69
C LEU A 174 7.58 8.32 10.89
N HIS A 175 7.00 8.15 12.08
CA HIS A 175 7.76 7.85 13.30
C HIS A 175 7.36 6.46 13.81
N VAL A 176 8.24 5.48 13.59
CA VAL A 176 8.07 4.10 14.02
C VAL A 176 8.51 3.96 15.48
N ALA A 177 7.55 3.98 16.39
CA ALA A 177 7.76 3.73 17.82
C ALA A 177 7.77 2.22 18.11
N ALA A 178 7.97 1.85 19.37
CA ALA A 178 7.99 0.45 19.79
C ALA A 178 6.65 -0.27 19.54
N GLN A 179 5.53 0.41 19.78
CA GLN A 179 4.18 -0.18 19.76
C GLN A 179 3.28 0.38 18.65
N SER A 180 3.72 1.39 17.91
CA SER A 180 2.92 2.01 16.87
C SER A 180 3.77 2.72 15.81
N ILE A 181 3.15 3.02 14.68
CA ILE A 181 3.68 3.92 13.66
C ILE A 181 2.83 5.19 13.67
N HIS A 182 3.44 6.32 14.03
CA HIS A 182 2.81 7.61 13.95
C HIS A 182 3.00 8.16 12.54
N VAL A 183 1.90 8.36 11.83
CA VAL A 183 1.85 8.94 10.49
C VAL A 183 1.33 10.37 10.62
N THR A 184 2.20 11.35 10.37
CA THR A 184 1.79 12.75 10.31
C THR A 184 1.86 13.24 8.88
N PHE A 185 0.75 13.73 8.35
CA PHE A 185 0.75 14.48 7.11
C PHE A 185 0.98 15.95 7.41
N HIS A 186 2.00 16.55 6.79
CA HIS A 186 2.35 17.96 6.92
C HIS A 186 2.05 18.70 5.63
N ASP A 187 1.54 19.92 5.72
CA ASP A 187 1.48 20.81 4.55
C ASP A 187 2.88 21.25 4.09
N ARG A 188 2.93 22.03 3.01
CA ARG A 188 4.17 22.59 2.45
C ARG A 188 4.97 23.45 3.43
N ASP A 189 4.32 24.02 4.44
CA ASP A 189 4.92 24.90 5.43
C ASP A 189 5.35 24.09 6.69
N GLY A 190 5.10 22.78 6.70
CA GLY A 190 5.47 21.86 7.77
C GLY A 190 4.43 21.76 8.88
N TYR A 191 3.25 22.41 8.76
CA TYR A 191 2.20 22.30 9.77
C TYR A 191 1.46 20.97 9.64
N PRO A 192 1.14 20.30 10.77
CA PRO A 192 0.43 19.04 10.74
C PRO A 192 -1.02 19.24 10.27
N LEU A 193 -1.41 18.51 9.23
CA LEU A 193 -2.78 18.45 8.72
C LEU A 193 -3.58 17.32 9.38
N GLN A 194 -2.91 16.20 9.62
CA GLN A 194 -3.53 15.02 10.21
C GLN A 194 -2.45 14.14 10.85
N VAL A 195 -2.79 13.55 11.99
CA VAL A 195 -1.98 12.52 12.66
C VAL A 195 -2.82 11.25 12.76
N VAL A 196 -2.24 10.12 12.38
CA VAL A 196 -2.83 8.79 12.51
C VAL A 196 -1.83 7.89 13.23
N ASP A 197 -2.30 7.15 14.21
CA ASP A 197 -1.50 6.14 14.90
C ASP A 197 -1.91 4.75 14.41
N ILE A 198 -0.94 3.98 13.90
CA ILE A 198 -1.12 2.60 13.45
C ILE A 198 -0.53 1.68 14.51
N PRO A 199 -1.34 0.95 15.29
CA PRO A 199 -0.83 0.02 16.29
C PRO A 199 -0.05 -1.12 15.64
N LEU A 200 1.08 -1.50 16.26
CA LEU A 200 1.85 -2.68 15.90
C LEU A 200 1.34 -3.89 16.69
N ARG A 201 1.34 -5.05 16.03
CA ARG A 201 0.82 -6.33 16.54
C ARG A 201 1.92 -7.38 16.66
#